data_AF-A0A1T5LTP0-F1
#
_entry.id   AF-A0A1T5LTP0-F1
#
_cell.length_a   1.000
_cell.length_b   1.000
_cell.length_c   1.000
_cell.angle_alpha   90.00
_cell.angle_beta   90.00
_cell.angle_gamma   90.00
#
_symmetry.space_group_name_H-M   'P 1'
#
loop_
_entity.id
_entity.type
_entity.pdbx_description
1 polymer ?
#
loop_
_entity_poly.entity_id
_entity_poly.type
_entity_poly.pdbx_seq_one_letter_code
_entity_poly.pdbx_strand_id
1 'polypeptide(L)'
;MLKRPLHLLTIRYSGLFYGYYTKVGSTFASLMLYKIPRSSKSRHDNQPFRSKSWRGNKEDLIDEVKKYVRQRDERMRIGRVDIISNSLYIIIVSIIIYFAFTKIPSTKASEYIGWLTLAAALALPILKMVFNLIERRIEMKLYVEIIDNDAKLPFYAHEGDAGMDLYSVDETVILPGDRTLIHTGIKIQLPPNTEAQIRPRSGLALKNGITVLNTPGTIDEGYRGEIGIIVINHGTEEFKVTKGMKIAQMVIKPVLRVEIKQVDELTDSERGEGGFGSTGV
;
A
#
# COMPACT_ATOMS: atom_id res chain seq x y z
N MET A 1 55.47 -41.72 -9.15
CA MET A 1 55.40 -40.43 -8.40
C MET A 1 54.48 -39.48 -9.16
N LEU A 2 53.92 -38.46 -8.46
CA LEU A 2 52.92 -37.47 -8.94
C LEU A 2 51.43 -37.78 -8.70
N LYS A 3 51.08 -38.24 -7.49
CA LYS A 3 49.81 -37.82 -6.85
C LYS A 3 50.11 -36.57 -6.01
N ARG A 4 49.84 -35.37 -6.54
CA ARG A 4 49.70 -34.04 -5.87
C ARG A 4 50.03 -32.95 -6.92
N PRO A 5 49.05 -32.41 -7.66
CA PRO A 5 48.83 -30.95 -7.53
C PRO A 5 47.37 -30.44 -7.71
N LEU A 6 46.35 -31.28 -7.92
CA LEU A 6 44.98 -30.75 -8.16
C LEU A 6 44.26 -30.25 -6.90
N HIS A 7 44.53 -30.87 -5.73
CA HIS A 7 43.84 -30.51 -4.49
C HIS A 7 44.29 -29.14 -3.90
N LEU A 8 45.46 -28.64 -4.32
CA LEU A 8 45.98 -27.33 -3.92
C LEU A 8 45.41 -26.19 -4.80
N LEU A 9 44.99 -26.47 -6.03
CA LEU A 9 44.34 -25.47 -6.89
C LEU A 9 42.89 -25.21 -6.43
N THR A 10 42.14 -26.25 -6.08
CA THR A 10 40.75 -26.13 -5.59
C THR A 10 40.65 -25.39 -4.25
N ILE A 11 41.65 -25.54 -3.37
CA ILE A 11 41.69 -24.82 -2.08
C ILE A 11 42.09 -23.33 -2.28
N ARG A 12 42.95 -23.03 -3.27
CA ARG A 12 43.32 -21.63 -3.58
C ARG A 12 42.17 -20.84 -4.22
N TYR A 13 41.35 -21.47 -5.06
CA TYR A 13 40.18 -20.82 -5.67
C TYR A 13 38.99 -20.72 -4.71
N SER A 14 38.76 -21.69 -3.81
CA SER A 14 37.71 -21.57 -2.78
C SER A 14 38.04 -20.51 -1.73
N GLY A 15 39.32 -20.30 -1.39
CA GLY A 15 39.77 -19.19 -0.55
C GLY A 15 39.59 -17.81 -1.19
N LEU A 16 39.77 -17.70 -2.51
CA LEU A 16 39.47 -16.48 -3.27
C LEU A 16 37.95 -16.21 -3.36
N PHE A 17 37.13 -17.26 -3.48
CA PHE A 17 35.66 -17.16 -3.49
C PHE A 17 35.06 -16.79 -2.12
N TYR A 18 35.59 -17.34 -1.02
CA TYR A 18 35.18 -16.95 0.34
C TYR A 18 35.67 -15.54 0.71
N GLY A 19 36.85 -15.16 0.22
CA GLY A 19 37.38 -13.80 0.32
C GLY A 19 36.56 -12.77 -0.46
N TYR A 20 36.00 -13.13 -1.62
CA TYR A 20 35.14 -12.26 -2.42
C TYR A 20 33.77 -12.05 -1.75
N TYR A 21 33.15 -13.10 -1.19
CA TYR A 21 31.88 -12.98 -0.46
C TYR A 21 32.00 -12.21 0.87
N THR A 22 33.12 -12.35 1.58
CA THR A 22 33.38 -11.58 2.81
C THR A 22 33.79 -10.13 2.53
N LYS A 23 34.53 -9.84 1.44
CA LYS A 23 34.79 -8.46 0.99
C LYS A 23 33.56 -7.80 0.42
N VAL A 24 32.75 -8.47 -0.40
CA VAL A 24 31.52 -7.91 -0.95
C VAL A 24 30.51 -7.70 0.17
N GLY A 25 30.35 -8.65 1.11
CA GLY A 25 29.50 -8.47 2.29
C GLY A 25 29.92 -7.33 3.22
N SER A 26 31.23 -7.14 3.47
CA SER A 26 31.73 -6.05 4.33
C SER A 26 31.78 -4.68 3.63
N THR A 27 32.02 -4.65 2.31
CA THR A 27 31.97 -3.43 1.50
C THR A 27 30.52 -2.96 1.33
N PHE A 28 29.56 -3.89 1.20
CA PHE A 28 28.12 -3.56 1.13
C PHE A 28 27.54 -3.12 2.49
N ALA A 29 27.99 -3.72 3.59
CA ALA A 29 27.68 -3.23 4.94
C ALA A 29 28.24 -1.82 5.20
N SER A 30 29.42 -1.49 4.64
CA SER A 30 30.01 -0.15 4.72
C SER A 30 29.33 0.88 3.82
N LEU A 31 28.83 0.47 2.63
CA LEU A 31 28.04 1.32 1.72
C LEU A 31 26.65 1.65 2.29
N MET A 32 26.04 0.73 3.03
CA MET A 32 24.78 0.98 3.77
C MET A 32 24.95 1.93 4.96
N LEU A 33 26.18 2.14 5.44
CA LEU A 33 26.49 3.10 6.53
C LEU A 33 26.86 4.50 6.03
N TYR A 34 27.13 4.70 4.73
CA TYR A 34 27.68 5.96 4.21
C TYR A 34 26.68 6.89 3.49
N LYS A 35 25.41 6.49 3.32
CA LYS A 35 24.38 7.35 2.71
C LYS A 35 23.13 7.46 3.57
N ILE A 36 23.23 8.27 4.63
CA ILE A 36 22.09 8.91 5.27
C ILE A 36 22.41 10.41 5.30
N PRO A 37 21.54 11.31 4.79
CA PRO A 37 21.69 12.74 5.04
C PRO A 37 21.57 12.97 6.54
N ARG A 38 22.62 13.52 7.17
CA ARG A 38 22.53 13.96 8.57
C ARG A 38 21.55 15.12 8.67
N SER A 39 20.30 14.85 9.02
CA SER A 39 19.41 15.88 9.57
C SER A 39 19.73 16.06 11.05
N SER A 40 20.23 17.23 11.39
CA SER A 40 20.56 17.67 12.75
C SER A 40 19.32 17.79 13.64
N LYS A 41 19.26 16.98 14.71
CA LYS A 41 18.94 17.39 16.11
C LYS A 41 18.49 16.17 16.92
N SER A 42 19.42 15.62 17.71
CA SER A 42 19.26 15.29 19.13
C SER A 42 20.50 14.49 19.53
N ARG A 43 21.47 15.17 20.16
CA ARG A 43 22.51 14.50 20.93
C ARG A 43 21.79 13.85 22.12
N HIS A 44 21.78 12.53 22.19
CA HIS A 44 22.07 11.73 23.38
C HIS A 44 21.98 10.24 23.01
N ASP A 45 23.04 9.51 23.38
CA ASP A 45 23.21 8.05 23.38
C ASP A 45 22.96 7.26 22.09
N ASN A 46 23.98 7.25 21.22
CA ASN A 46 24.16 6.17 20.23
C ASN A 46 25.66 5.91 20.06
N GLN A 47 26.23 5.05 20.90
CA GLN A 47 27.47 4.37 20.55
C GLN A 47 27.13 3.08 19.80
N PRO A 48 27.65 2.86 18.58
CA PRO A 48 27.49 1.60 17.88
C PRO A 48 28.26 0.49 18.61
N PHE A 49 27.68 -0.71 18.63
CA PHE A 49 28.22 -1.92 19.25
C PHE A 49 29.69 -2.14 18.83
N ARG A 50 30.63 -1.91 19.75
CA ARG A 50 32.06 -2.22 19.53
C ARG A 50 32.27 -3.70 19.79
N SER A 51 32.63 -4.43 18.74
CA SER A 51 32.82 -5.89 18.73
C SER A 51 34.05 -6.40 19.48
N LYS A 52 34.48 -5.76 20.57
CA LYS A 52 35.62 -6.24 21.37
C LYS A 52 35.16 -6.60 22.77
N SER A 53 35.24 -7.91 23.04
CA SER A 53 34.99 -8.65 24.28
C SER A 53 33.54 -8.84 24.74
N TRP A 54 32.75 -9.59 23.96
CA TRP A 54 31.56 -10.25 24.51
C TRP A 54 31.94 -11.64 25.03
N ARG A 55 31.59 -11.95 26.28
CA ARG A 55 31.89 -13.23 26.98
C ARG A 55 30.61 -13.93 27.48
N GLY A 56 29.46 -13.68 26.85
CA GLY A 56 28.19 -14.33 27.20
C GLY A 56 28.03 -15.71 26.56
N ASN A 57 27.07 -16.49 27.05
CA ASN A 57 26.68 -17.76 26.44
C ASN A 57 25.80 -17.45 25.20
N LYS A 58 25.87 -18.30 24.15
CA LYS A 58 25.11 -18.21 22.89
C LYS A 58 23.63 -17.81 23.05
N GLU A 59 22.97 -18.23 24.11
CA GLU A 59 21.56 -17.93 24.41
C GLU A 59 21.35 -16.45 24.77
N ASP A 60 22.28 -15.82 25.49
CA ASP A 60 22.24 -14.39 25.84
C ASP A 60 22.38 -13.51 24.59
N LEU A 61 23.21 -13.92 23.62
CA LEU A 61 23.36 -13.21 22.35
C LEU A 61 22.07 -13.28 21.53
N ILE A 62 21.41 -14.42 21.56
CA ILE A 62 20.16 -14.65 20.82
C ILE A 62 19.05 -13.78 21.41
N ASP A 63 18.96 -13.65 22.73
CA ASP A 63 17.95 -12.79 23.36
C ASP A 63 18.25 -11.30 23.22
N GLU A 64 19.53 -10.89 23.23
CA GLU A 64 19.93 -9.52 22.97
C GLU A 64 19.68 -9.11 21.51
N VAL A 65 19.94 -10.03 20.56
CA VAL A 65 19.58 -9.86 19.14
C VAL A 65 18.06 -9.82 18.96
N LYS A 66 17.29 -10.69 19.63
CA LYS A 66 15.81 -10.66 19.58
C LYS A 66 15.25 -9.36 20.15
N LYS A 67 15.85 -8.80 21.20
CA LYS A 67 15.46 -7.53 21.81
C LYS A 67 15.75 -6.35 20.89
N TYR A 68 16.92 -6.35 20.24
CA TYR A 68 17.30 -5.37 19.22
C TYR A 68 16.40 -5.46 17.98
N VAL A 69 16.05 -6.66 17.53
CA VAL A 69 15.12 -6.89 16.41
C VAL A 69 13.71 -6.44 16.76
N ARG A 70 13.21 -6.71 17.98
CA ARG A 70 11.90 -6.23 18.47
C ARG A 70 11.81 -4.70 18.50
N GLN A 71 12.84 -4.02 19.01
CA GLN A 71 12.89 -2.55 19.04
C GLN A 71 13.01 -1.92 17.64
N ARG A 72 13.54 -2.65 16.66
CA ARG A 72 13.68 -2.19 15.27
C ARG A 72 12.41 -2.45 14.44
N ASP A 73 11.65 -3.49 14.77
CA ASP A 73 10.37 -3.83 14.12
C ASP A 73 9.28 -2.77 14.32
N GLU A 74 9.29 -2.06 15.44
CA GLU A 74 8.38 -0.93 15.69
C GLU A 74 8.73 0.33 14.87
N ARG A 75 9.96 0.44 14.34
CA ARG A 75 10.43 1.63 13.60
C ARG A 75 10.58 1.43 12.09
N MET A 76 10.52 0.21 11.58
CA MET A 76 10.84 -0.12 10.18
C MET A 76 9.72 -0.89 9.50
N ARG A 77 8.57 -0.24 9.27
CA ARG A 77 7.47 -0.82 8.47
C ARG A 77 7.52 -0.50 6.96
N ILE A 78 8.53 0.25 6.50
CA ILE A 78 8.63 0.73 5.10
C ILE A 78 9.73 0.01 4.29
N GLY A 79 10.65 -0.74 4.92
CA GLY A 79 11.84 -1.30 4.25
C GLY A 79 11.90 -2.83 4.09
N ARG A 80 10.83 -3.59 4.38
CA ARG A 80 10.87 -5.06 4.35
C ARG A 80 10.76 -5.66 2.94
N VAL A 81 10.20 -4.94 1.98
CA VAL A 81 9.75 -5.57 0.73
C VAL A 81 10.88 -5.70 -0.30
N ASP A 82 11.81 -4.73 -0.33
CA ASP A 82 13.05 -4.84 -1.11
C ASP A 82 13.96 -5.99 -0.66
N ILE A 83 13.87 -6.40 0.61
CA ILE A 83 14.71 -7.46 1.17
C ILE A 83 14.17 -8.84 0.80
N ILE A 84 12.84 -9.02 0.83
CA ILE A 84 12.20 -10.31 0.55
C ILE A 84 12.26 -10.62 -0.95
N SER A 85 12.00 -9.64 -1.82
CA SER A 85 12.08 -9.79 -3.28
C SER A 85 13.50 -10.13 -3.74
N ASN A 86 14.51 -9.46 -3.19
CA ASN A 86 15.92 -9.75 -3.48
C ASN A 86 16.37 -11.12 -2.94
N SER A 87 15.86 -11.55 -1.78
CA SER A 87 16.21 -12.85 -1.20
C SER A 87 15.64 -14.02 -2.02
N LEU A 88 14.40 -13.90 -2.51
CA LEU A 88 13.77 -14.92 -3.35
C LEU A 88 14.45 -15.02 -4.73
N TYR A 89 14.89 -13.89 -5.30
CA TYR A 89 15.69 -13.82 -6.52
C TYR A 89 17.02 -14.58 -6.39
N ILE A 90 17.77 -14.34 -5.29
CA ILE A 90 19.05 -15.02 -5.03
C ILE A 90 18.85 -16.53 -4.93
N ILE A 91 17.76 -16.98 -4.28
CA ILE A 91 17.45 -18.41 -4.13
C ILE A 91 17.14 -19.05 -5.49
N ILE A 92 16.28 -18.43 -6.31
CA ILE A 92 15.88 -18.96 -7.62
C ILE A 92 17.09 -19.03 -8.57
N VAL A 93 17.90 -17.97 -8.66
CA VAL A 93 19.11 -17.95 -9.50
C VAL A 93 20.13 -18.98 -9.01
N SER A 94 20.31 -19.14 -7.69
CA SER A 94 21.21 -20.14 -7.13
C SER A 94 20.76 -21.57 -7.43
N ILE A 95 19.44 -21.84 -7.42
CA ILE A 95 18.88 -23.16 -7.78
C ILE A 95 19.09 -23.43 -9.27
N ILE A 96 18.82 -22.46 -10.15
CA ILE A 96 19.01 -22.60 -11.60
C ILE A 96 20.49 -22.87 -11.94
N ILE A 97 21.42 -22.13 -11.33
CA ILE A 97 22.85 -22.34 -11.50
C ILE A 97 23.26 -23.72 -10.97
N TYR A 98 22.77 -24.14 -9.81
CA TYR A 98 23.05 -25.46 -9.24
C TYR A 98 22.58 -26.61 -10.15
N PHE A 99 21.37 -26.52 -10.72
CA PHE A 99 20.87 -27.54 -11.66
C PHE A 99 21.61 -27.53 -13.01
N ALA A 100 22.03 -26.35 -13.49
CA ALA A 100 22.86 -26.25 -14.69
C ALA A 100 24.24 -26.91 -14.48
N PHE A 101 24.84 -26.77 -13.30
CA PHE A 101 26.15 -27.37 -13.01
C PHE A 101 26.11 -28.88 -12.70
N THR A 102 24.97 -29.42 -12.24
CA THR A 102 24.86 -30.84 -11.84
C THR A 102 24.45 -31.78 -12.97
N LYS A 103 23.87 -31.28 -14.08
CA LYS A 103 23.36 -32.13 -15.17
C LYS A 103 23.93 -31.85 -16.57
N ILE A 104 24.79 -30.84 -16.74
CA ILE A 104 25.29 -30.43 -18.06
C ILE A 104 26.73 -30.95 -18.27
N PRO A 105 27.02 -31.66 -19.39
CA PRO A 105 28.39 -32.01 -19.76
C PRO A 105 29.28 -30.77 -19.86
N SER A 106 30.49 -30.83 -19.29
CA SER A 106 31.43 -29.69 -19.18
C SER A 106 31.76 -29.00 -20.52
N THR A 107 31.56 -29.70 -21.65
CA THR A 107 31.84 -29.21 -23.00
C THR A 107 30.77 -28.26 -23.57
N LYS A 108 29.56 -28.19 -22.98
CA LYS A 108 28.47 -27.28 -23.43
C LYS A 108 28.06 -26.24 -22.38
N ALA A 109 28.77 -26.18 -21.25
CA ALA A 109 28.40 -25.34 -20.12
C ALA A 109 28.34 -23.83 -20.47
N SER A 110 29.23 -23.33 -21.33
CA SER A 110 29.28 -21.91 -21.72
C SER A 110 28.04 -21.47 -22.52
N GLU A 111 27.56 -22.29 -23.46
CA GLU A 111 26.35 -21.99 -24.24
C GLU A 111 25.10 -21.95 -23.35
N TYR A 112 24.95 -22.92 -22.44
CA TYR A 112 23.82 -22.96 -21.51
C TYR A 112 23.83 -21.81 -20.50
N ILE A 113 25.00 -21.42 -20.01
CA ILE A 113 25.14 -20.23 -19.16
C ILE A 113 24.67 -18.99 -19.94
N GLY A 114 25.04 -18.84 -21.21
CA GLY A 114 24.57 -17.75 -22.07
C GLY A 114 23.04 -17.68 -22.17
N TRP A 115 22.39 -18.80 -22.49
CA TRP A 115 20.93 -18.89 -22.60
C TRP A 115 20.22 -18.65 -21.27
N LEU A 116 20.75 -19.14 -20.15
CA LEU A 116 20.19 -18.89 -18.81
C LEU A 116 20.32 -17.42 -18.39
N THR A 117 21.45 -16.79 -18.73
CA THR A 117 21.68 -15.37 -18.43
C THR A 117 20.72 -14.50 -19.24
N LEU A 118 20.50 -14.84 -20.52
CA LEU A 118 19.54 -14.17 -21.39
C LEU A 118 18.10 -14.37 -20.90
N ALA A 119 17.72 -15.59 -20.53
CA ALA A 119 16.39 -15.90 -19.99
C ALA A 119 16.12 -15.13 -18.68
N ALA A 120 17.10 -15.06 -17.78
CA ALA A 120 16.99 -14.27 -16.55
C ALA A 120 16.87 -12.76 -16.85
N ALA A 121 17.64 -12.24 -17.80
CA ALA A 121 17.58 -10.83 -18.22
C ALA A 121 16.21 -10.44 -18.80
N LEU A 122 15.54 -11.38 -19.50
CA LEU A 122 14.19 -11.17 -20.05
C LEU A 122 13.07 -11.38 -19.01
N ALA A 123 13.23 -12.31 -18.06
CA ALA A 123 12.24 -12.58 -17.02
C ALA A 123 12.20 -11.50 -15.92
N LEU A 124 13.33 -10.83 -15.65
CA LEU A 124 13.49 -9.83 -14.59
C LEU A 124 12.55 -8.61 -14.72
N PRO A 125 12.45 -7.95 -15.88
CA PRO A 125 11.52 -6.83 -16.07
C PRO A 125 10.06 -7.26 -15.89
N ILE A 126 9.71 -8.46 -16.35
CA ILE A 126 8.36 -9.02 -16.26
C ILE A 126 8.01 -9.34 -14.81
N LEU A 127 8.90 -10.00 -14.07
CA LEU A 127 8.69 -10.31 -12.66
C LEU A 127 8.61 -9.03 -11.81
N LYS A 128 9.46 -8.03 -12.11
CA LYS A 128 9.41 -6.72 -11.46
C LYS A 128 8.11 -5.97 -11.78
N MET A 129 7.63 -6.07 -13.01
CA MET A 129 6.34 -5.50 -13.42
C MET A 129 5.18 -6.18 -12.70
N VAL A 130 5.14 -7.52 -12.68
CA VAL A 130 4.12 -8.31 -11.96
C VAL A 130 4.16 -8.02 -10.47
N PHE A 131 5.34 -7.94 -9.87
CA PHE A 131 5.51 -7.62 -8.46
C PHE A 131 5.06 -6.19 -8.15
N ASN A 132 5.44 -5.20 -8.97
CA ASN A 132 4.94 -3.82 -8.85
C ASN A 132 3.41 -3.73 -9.00
N LEU A 133 2.81 -4.55 -9.88
CA LEU A 133 1.36 -4.65 -10.04
C LEU A 133 0.68 -5.27 -8.80
N ILE A 134 1.34 -6.23 -8.15
CA ILE A 134 0.88 -6.85 -6.90
C ILE A 134 1.10 -5.93 -5.70
N GLU A 135 2.18 -5.16 -5.63
CA GLU A 135 2.46 -4.19 -4.57
C GLU A 135 1.55 -2.97 -4.63
N ARG A 136 1.23 -2.46 -5.83
CA ARG A 136 0.22 -1.40 -5.99
C ARG A 136 -1.14 -1.78 -5.42
N ARG A 137 -1.38 -3.07 -5.19
CA ARG A 137 -2.57 -3.60 -4.54
C ARG A 137 -2.60 -3.37 -3.02
N ILE A 138 -1.54 -2.87 -2.39
CA ILE A 138 -1.40 -2.86 -0.93
C ILE A 138 -0.83 -1.53 -0.42
N GLU A 139 -1.70 -0.53 -0.32
CA GLU A 139 -2.05 0.15 0.94
C GLU A 139 -3.28 1.03 0.70
N MET A 140 -4.46 0.41 0.57
CA MET A 140 -5.74 1.13 0.57
C MET A 140 -6.10 1.56 1.99
N LYS A 141 -5.30 2.47 2.55
CA LYS A 141 -5.55 3.06 3.87
C LYS A 141 -6.31 4.36 3.69
N LEU A 142 -7.48 4.43 4.30
CA LEU A 142 -8.15 5.69 4.55
C LEU A 142 -7.59 6.26 5.85
N TYR A 143 -6.97 7.43 5.78
CA TYR A 143 -6.54 8.15 6.98
C TYR A 143 -7.67 9.07 7.42
N VAL A 144 -7.95 9.11 8.71
CA VAL A 144 -9.02 9.92 9.29
C VAL A 144 -8.44 10.76 10.43
N GLU A 145 -8.68 12.06 10.39
CA GLU A 145 -8.37 13.00 11.47
C GLU A 145 -9.68 13.39 12.16
N ILE A 146 -9.74 13.21 13.48
CA ILE A 146 -10.86 13.64 14.31
C ILE A 146 -10.60 15.09 14.73
N ILE A 147 -11.55 15.99 14.46
CA ILE A 147 -11.46 17.41 14.79
C ILE A 147 -12.51 17.88 15.80
N ASP A 148 -13.51 17.05 16.09
CA ASP A 148 -14.53 17.28 17.12
C ASP A 148 -14.55 16.12 18.12
N ASN A 149 -14.76 16.40 19.42
CA ASN A 149 -14.76 15.39 20.48
C ASN A 149 -15.96 14.43 20.42
N ASP A 150 -17.07 14.85 19.82
CA ASP A 150 -18.28 14.04 19.63
C ASP A 150 -18.22 13.22 18.32
N ALA A 151 -17.19 13.41 17.50
CA ALA A 151 -17.02 12.70 16.24
C ALA A 151 -16.78 11.20 16.46
N LYS A 152 -17.25 10.40 15.50
CA LYS A 152 -17.07 8.94 15.51
C LYS A 152 -16.38 8.51 14.22
N LEU A 153 -15.45 7.56 14.35
CA LEU A 153 -14.82 6.96 13.19
C LEU A 153 -15.88 6.25 12.33
N PRO A 154 -15.83 6.42 10.98
CA PRO A 154 -16.67 5.67 10.08
C PRO A 154 -16.42 4.15 10.24
N PHE A 155 -17.48 3.34 10.17
CA PHE A 155 -17.35 1.89 10.25
C PHE A 155 -18.32 1.17 9.33
N TYR A 156 -17.92 -0.02 8.85
CA TYR A 156 -18.78 -0.94 8.10
C TYR A 156 -19.64 -1.75 9.07
N ALA A 157 -20.97 -1.68 8.93
CA ALA A 157 -21.86 -2.30 9.91
C ALA A 157 -21.82 -3.82 9.86
N HIS A 158 -21.70 -4.38 8.67
CA HIS A 158 -21.61 -5.81 8.41
C HIS A 158 -20.46 -6.13 7.45
N GLU A 159 -20.03 -7.39 7.50
CA GLU A 159 -19.08 -7.91 6.52
C GLU A 159 -19.69 -7.84 5.11
N GLY A 160 -18.95 -7.27 4.16
CA GLY A 160 -19.41 -7.08 2.79
C GLY A 160 -20.22 -5.81 2.53
N ASP A 161 -20.49 -4.99 3.55
CA ASP A 161 -21.14 -3.69 3.35
C ASP A 161 -20.28 -2.80 2.44
N ALA A 162 -20.95 -2.13 1.49
CA ALA A 162 -20.27 -1.26 0.54
C ALA A 162 -19.83 0.07 1.16
N GLY A 163 -20.55 0.55 2.18
CA GLY A 163 -20.37 1.89 2.74
C GLY A 163 -20.12 1.87 4.24
N MET A 164 -19.36 2.87 4.71
CA MET A 164 -19.14 3.15 6.12
C MET A 164 -20.17 4.17 6.60
N ASP A 165 -20.86 3.91 7.71
CA ASP A 165 -21.81 4.87 8.28
C ASP A 165 -21.06 6.16 8.74
N LEU A 166 -21.64 7.32 8.46
CA LEU A 166 -21.18 8.65 8.92
C LEU A 166 -22.12 9.21 9.98
N TYR A 167 -21.55 9.93 10.94
CA TYR A 167 -22.21 10.42 12.14
C TYR A 167 -22.31 11.93 12.15
N SER A 168 -23.43 12.48 12.62
CA SER A 168 -23.56 13.91 12.90
C SER A 168 -22.85 14.28 14.19
N VAL A 169 -22.12 15.41 14.21
CA VAL A 169 -21.74 16.10 15.46
C VAL A 169 -22.68 17.27 15.78
N ASP A 170 -23.56 17.62 14.84
CA ASP A 170 -24.57 18.66 14.99
C ASP A 170 -25.84 18.14 15.66
N GLU A 171 -26.55 19.05 16.32
CA GLU A 171 -27.94 18.90 16.74
C GLU A 171 -28.77 20.00 16.09
N THR A 172 -29.76 19.63 15.28
CA THR A 172 -30.58 20.60 14.53
C THR A 172 -31.92 19.98 14.09
N VAL A 173 -32.86 20.82 13.68
CA VAL A 173 -34.16 20.41 13.14
C VAL A 173 -34.24 20.88 11.68
N ILE A 174 -34.62 19.96 10.78
CA ILE A 174 -34.80 20.22 9.36
C ILE A 174 -36.28 20.18 9.04
N LEU A 175 -36.87 21.33 8.69
CA LEU A 175 -38.28 21.42 8.30
C LEU A 175 -38.52 20.78 6.93
N PRO A 176 -39.75 20.35 6.61
CA PRO A 176 -40.12 19.92 5.26
C PRO A 176 -39.72 20.93 4.18
N GLY A 177 -39.02 20.48 3.15
CA GLY A 177 -38.52 21.31 2.04
C GLY A 177 -37.20 22.04 2.31
N ASP A 178 -36.75 22.11 3.58
CA ASP A 178 -35.50 22.75 3.96
C ASP A 178 -34.29 21.82 3.78
N ARG A 179 -33.13 22.46 3.68
CA ARG A 179 -31.82 21.81 3.59
C ARG A 179 -30.83 22.44 4.55
N THR A 180 -29.93 21.63 5.07
CA THR A 180 -28.85 22.10 5.94
C THR A 180 -27.57 21.32 5.71
N LEU A 181 -26.44 21.91 6.09
CA LEU A 181 -25.16 21.21 6.16
C LEU A 181 -25.03 20.58 7.54
N ILE A 182 -24.80 19.27 7.58
CA ILE A 182 -24.52 18.50 8.79
C ILE A 182 -23.04 18.15 8.85
N HIS A 183 -22.37 18.58 9.92
CA HIS A 183 -20.96 18.32 10.19
C HIS A 183 -20.75 16.91 10.74
N THR A 184 -19.59 16.33 10.42
CA THR A 184 -19.23 14.97 10.88
C THR A 184 -18.11 14.97 11.92
N GLY A 185 -17.42 16.09 12.09
CA GLY A 185 -16.25 16.21 12.97
C GLY A 185 -15.03 15.42 12.50
N ILE A 186 -15.01 14.98 11.23
CA ILE A 186 -13.88 14.24 10.65
C ILE A 186 -13.36 14.88 9.37
N LYS A 187 -12.05 14.76 9.17
CA LYS A 187 -11.38 14.96 7.89
C LYS A 187 -10.82 13.63 7.41
N ILE A 188 -10.66 13.48 6.10
CA ILE A 188 -10.07 12.27 5.54
C ILE A 188 -8.92 12.57 4.59
N GLN A 189 -8.03 11.60 4.46
CA GLN A 189 -7.08 11.51 3.37
C GLN A 189 -7.31 10.18 2.66
N LEU A 190 -7.79 10.29 1.43
CA LEU A 190 -8.11 9.18 0.55
C LEU A 190 -6.85 8.50 -0.01
N PRO A 191 -6.93 7.19 -0.31
CA PRO A 191 -5.93 6.54 -1.15
C PRO A 191 -5.83 7.21 -2.53
N PRO A 192 -4.65 7.21 -3.17
CA PRO A 192 -4.49 7.77 -4.51
C PRO A 192 -5.43 7.14 -5.54
N ASN A 193 -5.92 7.95 -6.49
CA ASN A 193 -6.85 7.55 -7.55
C ASN A 193 -8.21 7.01 -7.03
N THR A 194 -8.68 7.55 -5.91
CA THR A 194 -10.01 7.24 -5.37
C THR A 194 -10.79 8.50 -5.05
N GLU A 195 -12.11 8.36 -5.01
CA GLU A 195 -13.03 9.34 -4.45
C GLU A 195 -13.82 8.71 -3.30
N ALA A 196 -14.33 9.54 -2.38
CA ALA A 196 -15.35 9.14 -1.43
C ALA A 196 -16.72 9.62 -1.92
N GLN A 197 -17.68 8.71 -2.03
CA GLN A 197 -19.06 9.00 -2.38
C GLN A 197 -19.94 8.97 -1.13
N ILE A 198 -20.52 10.12 -0.79
CA ILE A 198 -21.49 10.26 0.30
C ILE A 198 -22.88 9.94 -0.23
N ARG A 199 -23.52 8.93 0.34
CA ARG A 199 -24.80 8.39 -0.12
C ARG A 199 -25.85 8.41 0.99
N PRO A 200 -27.15 8.54 0.63
CA PRO A 200 -28.25 8.42 1.58
C PRO A 200 -28.29 7.04 2.25
N ARG A 201 -28.84 7.00 3.47
CA ARG A 201 -29.20 5.75 4.14
C ARG A 201 -30.64 5.42 3.81
N SER A 202 -30.90 4.23 3.27
CA SER A 202 -32.24 3.81 2.82
C SER A 202 -33.31 3.93 3.91
N GLY A 203 -32.94 3.65 5.17
CA GLY A 203 -33.86 3.77 6.30
C GLY A 203 -34.34 5.20 6.56
N LEU A 204 -33.46 6.20 6.42
CA LEU A 204 -33.83 7.62 6.60
C LEU A 204 -34.62 8.13 5.40
N ALA A 205 -34.26 7.70 4.19
CA ALA A 205 -34.99 8.04 2.97
C ALA A 205 -36.44 7.53 3.01
N LEU A 206 -36.64 6.25 3.34
CA LEU A 206 -37.96 5.63 3.34
C LEU A 206 -38.84 6.11 4.51
N LYS A 207 -38.29 6.22 5.71
CA LYS A 207 -39.08 6.50 6.93
C LYS A 207 -39.32 7.99 7.16
N ASN A 208 -38.40 8.85 6.70
CA ASN A 208 -38.40 10.27 7.05
C ASN A 208 -38.30 11.19 5.83
N GLY A 209 -38.17 10.66 4.61
CA GLY A 209 -37.96 11.47 3.42
C GLY A 209 -36.60 12.18 3.38
N ILE A 210 -35.64 11.71 4.17
CA ILE A 210 -34.32 12.35 4.30
C ILE A 210 -33.34 11.79 3.27
N THR A 211 -32.73 12.68 2.50
CA THR A 211 -31.69 12.33 1.55
C THR A 211 -30.51 13.30 1.59
N VAL A 212 -29.40 12.87 1.00
CA VAL A 212 -28.25 13.72 0.72
C VAL A 212 -28.54 14.47 -0.58
N LEU A 213 -28.65 15.80 -0.51
CA LEU A 213 -29.15 16.63 -1.61
C LEU A 213 -28.28 16.54 -2.87
N ASN A 214 -26.96 16.46 -2.69
CA ASN A 214 -25.99 16.34 -3.78
C ASN A 214 -25.60 14.88 -4.05
N THR A 215 -26.47 13.90 -3.78
CA THR A 215 -26.11 12.48 -3.88
C THR A 215 -25.79 12.01 -5.32
N PRO A 216 -24.75 11.19 -5.52
CA PRO A 216 -23.68 10.92 -4.55
C PRO A 216 -22.81 12.17 -4.33
N GLY A 217 -22.64 12.57 -3.07
CA GLY A 217 -21.77 13.68 -2.75
C GLY A 217 -20.31 13.28 -2.95
N THR A 218 -19.57 13.99 -3.79
CA THR A 218 -18.18 13.65 -4.12
C THR A 218 -17.20 14.33 -3.18
N ILE A 219 -16.33 13.54 -2.55
CA ILE A 219 -15.16 14.00 -1.81
C ILE A 219 -13.91 13.63 -2.61
N ASP A 220 -13.18 14.64 -3.07
CA ASP A 220 -12.00 14.48 -3.91
C ASP A 220 -10.77 13.98 -3.15
N GLU A 221 -9.88 13.26 -3.85
CA GLU A 221 -8.61 12.73 -3.34
C GLU A 221 -7.78 13.78 -2.56
N GLY A 222 -7.78 15.02 -3.06
CA GLY A 222 -7.02 16.16 -2.51
C GLY A 222 -7.71 16.90 -1.37
N TYR A 223 -8.98 16.63 -1.08
CA TYR A 223 -9.73 17.35 -0.06
C TYR A 223 -9.21 17.01 1.34
N ARG A 224 -8.97 18.03 2.16
CA ARG A 224 -8.50 17.93 3.57
C ARG A 224 -9.35 18.76 4.53
N GLY A 225 -10.45 19.32 4.05
CA GLY A 225 -11.44 19.97 4.89
C GLY A 225 -12.28 18.94 5.64
N GLU A 226 -13.15 19.44 6.50
CA GLU A 226 -14.12 18.61 7.19
C GLU A 226 -15.13 18.03 6.20
N ILE A 227 -15.55 16.78 6.42
CA ILE A 227 -16.67 16.19 5.67
C ILE A 227 -17.96 16.79 6.21
N GLY A 228 -18.62 17.60 5.38
CA GLY A 228 -19.99 18.05 5.59
C GLY A 228 -20.97 17.30 4.70
N ILE A 229 -22.18 17.06 5.21
CA ILE A 229 -23.23 16.29 4.54
C ILE A 229 -24.40 17.24 4.31
N ILE A 230 -24.69 17.56 3.05
CA ILE A 230 -25.83 18.42 2.70
C ILE A 230 -27.09 17.56 2.71
N VAL A 231 -27.92 17.74 3.73
CA VAL A 231 -29.15 16.97 3.94
C VAL A 231 -30.35 17.82 3.56
N ILE A 232 -31.32 17.23 2.86
CA ILE A 232 -32.62 17.82 2.57
C ILE A 232 -33.73 16.93 3.15
N ASN A 233 -34.80 17.56 3.65
CA ASN A 233 -36.00 16.89 4.10
C ASN A 233 -37.11 16.96 3.04
N HIS A 234 -37.38 15.84 2.37
CA HIS A 234 -38.53 15.68 1.46
C HIS A 234 -39.76 15.06 2.15
N GLY A 235 -39.69 14.77 3.45
CA GLY A 235 -40.81 14.30 4.24
C GLY A 235 -41.84 15.39 4.51
N THR A 236 -42.93 15.01 5.18
CA THR A 236 -44.01 15.92 5.59
C THR A 236 -43.85 16.44 7.02
N GLU A 237 -43.00 15.79 7.82
CA GLU A 237 -42.75 16.11 9.22
C GLU A 237 -41.36 16.74 9.40
N GLU A 238 -41.17 17.49 10.48
CA GLU A 238 -39.84 17.94 10.89
C GLU A 238 -38.92 16.75 11.20
N PHE A 239 -37.63 16.89 10.86
CA PHE A 239 -36.64 15.87 11.14
C PHE A 239 -35.57 16.41 12.09
N LYS A 240 -35.53 15.84 13.29
CA LYS A 240 -34.53 16.19 14.30
C LYS A 240 -33.26 15.35 14.12
N VAL A 241 -32.17 16.01 13.74
CA VAL A 241 -30.82 15.47 13.77
C VAL A 241 -30.26 15.62 15.19
N THR A 242 -29.72 14.53 15.74
CA THR A 242 -29.06 14.52 17.06
C THR A 242 -27.59 14.18 16.90
N LYS A 243 -26.77 14.60 17.88
CA LYS A 243 -25.36 14.18 17.95
C LYS A 243 -25.23 12.66 17.93
N GLY A 244 -24.25 12.16 17.18
CA GLY A 244 -24.00 10.74 16.99
C GLY A 244 -25.05 10.00 16.16
N MET A 245 -26.02 10.69 15.53
CA MET A 245 -26.96 10.09 14.60
C MET A 245 -26.25 9.68 13.31
N LYS A 246 -26.55 8.47 12.81
CA LYS A 246 -26.06 7.97 11.52
C LYS A 246 -26.83 8.63 10.38
N ILE A 247 -26.23 9.62 9.72
CA ILE A 247 -26.93 10.51 8.80
C ILE A 247 -26.73 10.16 7.32
N ALA A 248 -25.54 9.65 6.96
CA ALA A 248 -25.22 9.19 5.61
C ALA A 248 -24.28 7.98 5.66
N GLN A 249 -23.87 7.47 4.50
CA GLN A 249 -22.83 6.45 4.37
C GLN A 249 -21.80 6.87 3.31
N MET A 250 -20.55 6.50 3.51
CA MET A 250 -19.44 6.80 2.63
C MET A 250 -18.94 5.54 1.92
N VAL A 251 -18.86 5.58 0.59
CA VAL A 251 -18.32 4.49 -0.24
C VAL A 251 -17.07 4.98 -0.93
N ILE A 252 -15.94 4.27 -0.79
CA ILE A 252 -14.72 4.60 -1.52
C ILE A 252 -14.75 3.93 -2.89
N LYS A 253 -14.51 4.70 -3.96
CA LYS A 253 -14.52 4.21 -5.34
C LYS A 253 -13.22 4.57 -6.08
N PRO A 254 -12.70 3.67 -6.93
CA PRO A 254 -11.61 4.02 -7.83
C PRO A 254 -12.09 5.03 -8.88
N VAL A 255 -11.23 5.99 -9.22
CA VAL A 255 -11.48 6.99 -10.26
C VAL A 255 -10.55 6.74 -11.43
N LEU A 256 -11.11 6.73 -12.64
CA LEU A 256 -10.34 6.70 -13.88
C LEU A 256 -10.07 8.14 -14.32
N ARG A 257 -8.79 8.48 -14.51
CA ARG A 257 -8.40 9.74 -15.11
C ARG A 257 -8.29 9.55 -16.63
N VAL A 258 -8.98 10.40 -17.39
CA VAL A 258 -8.97 10.37 -18.86
C VAL A 258 -8.27 11.60 -19.41
N GLU A 259 -7.62 11.44 -20.55
CA GLU A 259 -7.16 12.56 -21.36
C GLU A 259 -8.34 13.06 -22.21
N ILE A 260 -8.59 14.37 -22.19
CA ILE A 260 -9.65 14.98 -22.98
C ILE A 260 -9.08 15.29 -24.37
N LYS A 261 -9.68 14.70 -25.41
CA LYS A 261 -9.33 14.94 -26.81
C LYS A 261 -10.54 15.44 -27.59
N GLN A 262 -10.45 16.66 -28.12
CA GLN A 262 -11.46 17.23 -29.01
C GLN A 262 -11.35 16.61 -30.41
N VAL A 263 -12.50 16.31 -31.04
CA VAL A 263 -12.63 15.79 -32.41
C VAL A 263 -13.76 16.52 -33.12
N ASP A 264 -13.76 16.50 -34.46
CA ASP A 264 -14.82 17.14 -35.26
C ASP A 264 -16.13 16.35 -35.21
N GLU A 265 -16.05 15.02 -35.26
CA GLU A 265 -17.21 14.11 -35.23
C GLU A 265 -16.94 12.87 -34.37
N LEU A 266 -17.98 12.36 -33.71
CA LEU A 266 -17.96 11.08 -32.98
C LEU A 266 -18.35 9.93 -33.91
N THR A 267 -17.95 8.70 -33.57
CA THR A 267 -18.39 7.49 -34.29
C THR A 267 -19.84 7.14 -33.93
N ASP A 268 -20.57 6.56 -34.89
CA ASP A 268 -21.92 6.04 -34.66
C ASP A 268 -21.98 4.95 -33.58
N SER A 269 -23.12 4.85 -32.91
CA SER A 269 -23.44 3.77 -31.98
C SER A 269 -24.90 3.36 -32.11
N GLU A 270 -25.25 2.15 -31.68
CA GLU A 270 -26.64 1.64 -31.71
C GLU A 270 -27.62 2.56 -30.95
N ARG A 271 -27.16 3.23 -29.88
CA ARG A 271 -27.97 4.17 -29.11
C ARG A 271 -28.13 5.53 -29.81
N GLY A 272 -27.15 5.96 -30.60
CA GLY A 272 -27.12 7.26 -31.25
C GLY A 272 -27.44 8.41 -30.29
N GLU A 273 -28.38 9.27 -30.69
CA GLU A 273 -28.84 10.43 -29.91
C GLU A 273 -29.95 10.09 -28.87
N GLY A 274 -30.33 8.83 -28.71
CA GLY A 274 -31.42 8.41 -27.81
C GLY A 274 -31.10 8.59 -26.32
N GLY A 275 -31.84 9.45 -25.62
CA GLY A 275 -31.72 9.70 -24.18
C GLY A 275 -33.07 9.96 -23.50
N PHE A 276 -33.07 10.21 -22.18
CA PHE A 276 -34.24 10.68 -21.41
C PHE A 276 -35.51 9.83 -21.55
N GLY A 277 -35.40 8.51 -21.37
CA GLY A 277 -36.54 7.59 -21.48
C GLY A 277 -36.78 7.06 -22.90
N SER A 278 -35.80 7.19 -23.79
CA SER A 278 -35.85 6.71 -25.18
C SER A 278 -36.11 5.19 -25.35
N THR A 279 -36.00 4.40 -24.27
CA THR A 279 -36.28 2.96 -24.26
C THR A 279 -37.64 2.60 -23.64
N GLY A 280 -38.46 3.59 -23.26
CA GLY A 280 -39.79 3.40 -22.65
C GLY A 280 -39.92 3.98 -21.23
N VAL A 281 -41.18 4.10 -20.78
CA VAL A 281 -41.62 4.40 -19.41
C VAL A 281 -41.93 3.10 -18.70
#